data_AF-A0A967DXC6-F1
#
_entry.id   AF-A0A967DXC6-F1
#
_cell.length_a   1.000
_cell.length_b   1.000
_cell.length_c   1.000
_cell.angle_alpha   90.00
_cell.angle_beta   90.00
_cell.angle_gamma   90.00
#
_symmetry.space_group_name_H-M   'P 1'
#
loop_
_entity.id
_entity.type
_entity.pdbx_description
1 polymer ?
#
loop_
_entity_poly.entity_id
_entity_poly.type
_entity_poly.pdbx_seq_one_letter_code
_entity_poly.pdbx_strand_id
1 'polypeptide(L)'
;MFETPGMLALGFITGLLFGVLLQKGRVAKFHVILGQLLLKDWTVIKIMLTAILVGAIGVYALAAANLANLHVKPMLLGGIVVGGLLFGIGLAVFGYCPGTGVAACGEGRRDAWVGVGGMLFGAGLYVAAYPILVPVIRHFGDWGTVTLPDVTSTSPWVWIVGVFILFISLAWVLERHDRKNGGEWHRI
;
A
#
# COMPACT_ATOMS: atom_id res chain seq x y z
N MET A 1 0.65 24.61 10.10
CA MET A 1 0.51 23.46 9.18
C MET A 1 -0.61 22.49 9.60
N PHE A 2 -1.44 22.82 10.60
CA PHE A 2 -2.68 22.07 10.84
C PHE A 2 -3.77 22.71 9.98
N GLU A 3 -4.39 21.92 9.11
CA GLU A 3 -5.48 22.38 8.26
C GLU A 3 -6.76 22.62 9.10
N THR A 4 -7.72 23.31 8.49
CA THR A 4 -9.05 23.66 9.03
C THR A 4 -9.64 22.51 9.86
N PRO A 5 -10.30 22.75 11.02
CA PRO A 5 -10.85 21.68 11.86
C PRO A 5 -11.70 20.63 11.12
N GLY A 6 -12.35 21.04 10.02
CA GLY A 6 -13.09 20.13 9.14
C GLY A 6 -12.23 19.07 8.44
N MET A 7 -10.98 19.37 8.07
CA MET A 7 -10.09 18.42 7.39
C MET A 7 -9.54 17.36 8.36
N LEU A 8 -9.30 17.76 9.61
CA LEU A 8 -8.96 16.83 10.69
C LEU A 8 -10.14 15.87 10.99
N ALA A 9 -11.36 16.41 11.02
CA ALA A 9 -12.56 15.60 11.21
C ALA A 9 -12.78 14.61 10.05
N LEU A 10 -12.61 15.06 8.80
CA LEU A 10 -12.69 14.19 7.63
C LEU A 10 -11.62 13.09 7.65
N GLY A 11 -10.38 13.42 8.02
CA GLY A 11 -9.30 12.44 8.19
C GLY A 11 -9.63 11.40 9.26
N PHE A 12 -10.19 11.83 10.39
CA PHE A 12 -10.62 10.93 11.46
C PHE A 12 -11.75 9.99 11.01
N ILE A 13 -12.79 10.53 10.37
CA ILE A 13 -13.94 9.75 9.87
C ILE A 13 -13.50 8.74 8.80
N THR A 14 -12.70 9.17 7.84
CA THR A 14 -12.19 8.28 6.77
C THR A 14 -11.26 7.21 7.33
N GLY A 15 -10.40 7.54 8.29
CA GLY A 15 -9.56 6.58 9.00
C GLY A 15 -10.36 5.55 9.79
N LEU A 16 -11.43 5.97 10.47
CA LEU A 16 -12.32 5.07 11.21
C LEU A 16 -13.08 4.13 10.27
N LEU A 17 -13.61 4.65 9.15
CA LEU A 17 -14.24 3.83 8.11
C LEU A 17 -13.25 2.82 7.52
N PHE A 18 -12.03 3.25 7.21
CA PHE A 18 -10.97 2.37 6.71
C PHE A 18 -10.63 1.26 7.71
N GLY A 19 -10.52 1.59 9.00
CA GLY A 19 -10.29 0.60 10.06
C GLY A 19 -11.40 -0.45 10.16
N VAL A 20 -12.66 -0.03 10.11
CA VAL A 20 -13.83 -0.93 10.11
C VAL A 20 -13.82 -1.85 8.89
N LEU A 21 -13.46 -1.32 7.71
CA LEU A 21 -13.34 -2.12 6.49
C LEU A 21 -12.21 -3.15 6.59
N LEU A 22 -11.06 -2.80 7.17
CA LEU A 22 -9.96 -3.75 7.40
C LEU A 22 -10.34 -4.88 8.36
N GLN A 23 -11.07 -4.56 9.43
CA GLN A 23 -11.58 -5.57 10.38
C GLN A 23 -12.60 -6.49 9.70
N LYS A 24 -13.52 -5.93 8.91
CA LYS A 24 -14.50 -6.71 8.14
C LYS A 24 -13.85 -7.63 7.12
N GLY A 25 -12.75 -7.17 6.50
CA GLY A 25 -11.93 -7.97 5.57
C GLY A 25 -11.08 -9.06 6.23
N ARG A 26 -11.03 -9.14 7.57
CA ARG A 26 -10.16 -10.05 8.35
C ARG A 26 -8.67 -10.00 8.00
N VAL A 27 -8.23 -8.95 7.30
CA VAL A 27 -6.84 -8.77 6.87
C VAL A 27 -5.93 -8.38 8.05
N ALA A 28 -6.51 -7.93 9.17
CA ALA A 28 -5.79 -7.64 10.40
C ALA A 28 -5.25 -8.89 11.13
N LYS A 29 -5.58 -10.11 10.65
CA LYS A 29 -5.11 -11.36 11.26
C LYS A 29 -3.74 -11.75 10.72
N PHE A 30 -2.82 -12.07 11.65
CA PHE A 30 -1.43 -12.45 11.35
C PHE A 30 -1.31 -13.64 10.40
N HIS A 31 -2.13 -14.68 10.59
CA HIS A 31 -2.09 -15.88 9.75
C HIS A 31 -2.51 -15.63 8.30
N VAL A 32 -3.33 -14.60 8.06
CA VAL A 32 -3.79 -14.24 6.71
C VAL A 32 -2.65 -13.55 5.94
N ILE A 33 -1.87 -12.69 6.62
CA ILE A 33 -0.71 -12.02 6.02
C ILE A 33 0.44 -13.00 5.79
N LEU A 34 0.73 -13.88 6.75
CA LEU A 34 1.71 -14.95 6.56
C LEU A 34 1.26 -15.94 5.46
N GLY A 35 -0.03 -16.25 5.38
CA GLY A 35 -0.60 -17.07 4.31
C GLY A 35 -0.38 -16.46 2.92
N GLN A 36 -0.42 -15.13 2.81
CA GLN A 36 -0.06 -14.41 1.59
C GLN A 36 1.45 -14.50 1.30
N LEU A 37 2.31 -14.28 2.31
CA LEU A 37 3.77 -14.36 2.14
C LEU A 37 4.25 -15.77 1.77
N LEU A 38 3.53 -16.79 2.23
CA LEU A 38 3.77 -18.20 1.90
C LEU A 38 3.06 -18.64 0.60
N LEU A 39 2.45 -17.71 -0.15
CA LEU A 39 1.69 -17.93 -1.39
C LEU A 39 0.57 -18.98 -1.28
N LYS A 40 0.07 -19.21 -0.07
CA LYS A 40 -0.96 -20.20 0.23
C LYS A 40 -2.36 -19.60 0.21
N ASP A 41 -2.48 -18.30 0.50
CA ASP A 41 -3.74 -17.56 0.47
C ASP A 41 -3.66 -16.38 -0.52
N TRP A 42 -4.45 -16.47 -1.60
CA TRP A 42 -4.50 -15.46 -2.66
C TRP A 42 -5.52 -14.35 -2.37
N THR A 43 -6.26 -14.44 -1.26
CA THR A 43 -7.35 -13.51 -0.92
C THR A 43 -6.85 -12.08 -0.72
N VAL A 44 -5.74 -11.90 -0.01
CA VAL A 44 -5.21 -10.56 0.29
C VAL A 44 -4.67 -9.88 -0.97
N ILE A 45 -4.02 -10.64 -1.86
CA ILE A 45 -3.58 -10.14 -3.16
C ILE A 45 -4.78 -9.59 -3.94
N LYS A 46 -5.88 -10.36 -4.04
CA LYS A 46 -7.11 -9.93 -4.74
C LYS A 46 -7.68 -8.63 -4.14
N ILE A 47 -7.79 -8.54 -2.82
CA ILE A 47 -8.33 -7.36 -2.13
C ILE A 47 -7.46 -6.12 -2.37
N MET A 48 -6.14 -6.23 -2.14
CA MET A 48 -5.20 -5.10 -2.34
C MET A 48 -5.22 -4.60 -3.78
N LEU A 49 -5.23 -5.55 -4.72
CA LEU A 49 -5.37 -5.29 -6.14
C LEU A 49 -6.68 -4.50 -6.42
N THR A 50 -7.84 -4.98 -5.98
CA THR A 50 -9.11 -4.27 -6.24
C THR A 50 -9.13 -2.87 -5.61
N ALA A 51 -8.55 -2.71 -4.42
CA ALA A 51 -8.46 -1.42 -3.75
C ALA A 51 -7.59 -0.42 -4.53
N ILE A 52 -6.45 -0.87 -5.08
CA ILE A 52 -5.58 -0.03 -5.93
C ILE A 52 -6.34 0.42 -7.17
N LEU A 53 -7.08 -0.46 -7.84
CA LEU A 53 -7.86 -0.09 -9.03
C LEU A 53 -8.94 0.93 -8.73
N VAL A 54 -9.79 0.66 -7.72
CA VAL A 54 -10.88 1.56 -7.35
C VAL A 54 -10.31 2.91 -6.87
N GLY A 55 -9.21 2.88 -6.12
CA GLY A 55 -8.49 4.07 -5.68
C GLY A 55 -7.93 4.89 -6.84
N ALA A 56 -7.29 4.23 -7.82
CA ALA A 56 -6.77 4.90 -9.01
C ALA A 56 -7.90 5.57 -9.79
N ILE A 57 -8.98 4.85 -10.11
CA ILE A 57 -10.12 5.41 -10.84
C ILE A 57 -10.74 6.59 -10.07
N GLY A 58 -10.92 6.44 -8.75
CA GLY A 58 -11.48 7.50 -7.90
C GLY A 58 -10.60 8.75 -7.88
N VAL A 59 -9.29 8.61 -7.63
CA VAL A 59 -8.36 9.76 -7.59
C VAL A 59 -8.27 10.46 -8.95
N TYR A 60 -8.18 9.70 -10.05
CA TYR A 60 -8.14 10.29 -11.38
C TYR A 60 -9.47 10.95 -11.80
N ALA A 61 -10.62 10.43 -11.36
CA ALA A 61 -11.91 11.09 -11.56
C ALA A 61 -12.01 12.43 -10.79
N LEU A 62 -11.55 12.45 -9.53
CA LEU A 62 -11.50 13.68 -8.73
C LEU A 62 -10.51 14.70 -9.30
N ALA A 63 -9.39 14.23 -9.85
CA ALA A 63 -8.41 15.08 -10.52
C ALA A 63 -8.96 15.67 -11.83
N ALA A 64 -9.70 14.88 -12.62
CA ALA A 64 -10.37 15.36 -13.83
C ALA A 64 -11.46 16.41 -13.53
N ALA A 65 -12.10 16.29 -12.35
CA ALA A 65 -13.06 17.29 -11.87
C ALA A 65 -12.38 18.54 -11.26
N ASN A 66 -11.04 18.62 -11.23
CA ASN A 66 -10.25 19.71 -10.65
C ASN A 66 -10.46 19.90 -9.13
N LEU A 67 -10.94 18.85 -8.44
CA LEU A 67 -11.15 18.84 -6.98
C LEU A 67 -9.91 18.31 -6.22
N ALA A 68 -8.95 17.70 -6.90
CA ALA A 68 -7.78 17.09 -6.27
C ALA A 68 -6.48 17.44 -7.02
N ASN A 69 -5.46 17.87 -6.27
CA ASN A 69 -4.09 18.04 -6.78
C ASN A 69 -3.32 16.72 -6.60
N LEU A 70 -2.84 16.12 -7.70
CA LEU A 70 -1.94 14.97 -7.62
C LEU A 70 -0.56 15.44 -7.19
N HIS A 71 -0.20 15.14 -5.95
CA HIS A 71 1.16 15.34 -5.47
C HIS A 71 2.00 14.09 -5.76
N VAL A 72 2.60 14.04 -6.95
CA VAL A 72 3.44 12.91 -7.35
C VAL A 72 4.77 12.99 -6.61
N LYS A 73 5.14 11.90 -5.93
CA LYS A 73 6.42 11.81 -5.24
C LYS A 73 7.56 11.59 -6.26
N PRO A 74 8.68 12.34 -6.17
CA PRO A 74 9.80 12.15 -7.09
C PRO A 74 10.39 10.75 -6.98
N MET A 75 10.81 10.20 -8.13
CA MET A 75 11.39 8.88 -8.27
C MET A 75 12.88 8.92 -7.92
N LEU A 76 13.18 8.82 -6.62
CA LEU A 76 14.53 8.55 -6.14
C LEU A 76 14.78 7.04 -6.18
N LEU A 77 15.38 6.56 -7.27
CA LEU A 77 15.52 5.12 -7.54
C LEU A 77 16.26 4.38 -6.41
N GLY A 78 17.36 4.97 -5.92
CA GLY A 78 18.12 4.44 -4.79
C GLY A 78 17.30 4.35 -3.49
N GLY A 79 16.46 5.34 -3.23
CA GLY A 79 15.58 5.35 -2.05
C GLY A 79 14.43 4.34 -2.17
N ILE A 80 13.87 4.17 -3.37
CA ILE A 80 12.78 3.23 -3.62
C ILE A 80 13.26 1.79 -3.51
N VAL A 81 14.40 1.45 -4.10
CA VAL A 81 14.93 0.07 -4.06
C VAL A 81 15.35 -0.31 -2.65
N VAL A 82 16.17 0.52 -2.00
CA VAL A 82 16.65 0.25 -0.64
C VAL A 82 15.49 0.29 0.36
N GLY A 83 14.61 1.28 0.26
CA GLY A 83 13.43 1.40 1.12
C GLY A 83 12.45 0.24 0.93
N GLY A 84 12.19 -0.16 -0.32
CA GLY A 84 11.32 -1.30 -0.64
C GLY A 84 11.86 -2.63 -0.11
N LEU A 85 13.18 -2.86 -0.22
CA LEU A 85 13.82 -4.04 0.35
C LEU A 85 13.73 -4.08 1.88
N LEU A 86 14.09 -2.98 2.55
CA LEU A 86 14.00 -2.89 4.01
C LEU A 86 12.55 -3.03 4.50
N PHE A 87 11.59 -2.40 3.81
CA PHE A 87 10.17 -2.53 4.10
C PHE A 87 9.68 -3.97 3.92
N GLY A 88 10.09 -4.65 2.84
CA GLY A 88 9.75 -6.04 2.57
C GLY A 88 10.30 -7.00 3.63
N ILE A 89 11.56 -6.82 4.02
CA ILE A 89 12.19 -7.60 5.10
C ILE A 89 11.44 -7.37 6.42
N GLY A 90 11.13 -6.11 6.75
CA GLY A 90 10.37 -5.77 7.94
C GLY A 90 8.99 -6.42 7.96
N LEU A 91 8.27 -6.40 6.84
CA LEU A 91 6.97 -7.05 6.71
C LEU A 91 7.07 -8.57 6.82
N ALA A 92 8.13 -9.19 6.29
CA ALA A 92 8.36 -10.63 6.39
C ALA A 92 8.66 -11.08 7.83
N VAL A 93 9.45 -10.31 8.58
CA VAL A 93 9.80 -10.60 9.97
C VAL A 93 8.64 -10.33 10.92
N PHE A 94 7.94 -9.21 10.73
CA PHE A 94 6.87 -8.77 11.62
C PHE A 94 5.52 -9.42 11.29
N GLY A 95 5.29 -9.84 10.04
CA GLY A 95 4.05 -10.47 9.59
C GLY A 95 2.82 -9.56 9.62
N TYR A 96 3.02 -8.24 9.68
CA TYR A 96 1.97 -7.24 9.45
C TYR A 96 2.44 -6.15 8.49
N CYS A 97 1.51 -5.66 7.67
CA CYS A 97 1.70 -4.42 6.94
C CYS A 97 1.32 -3.22 7.84
N PRO A 98 1.82 -2.01 7.57
CA PRO A 98 1.65 -0.86 8.48
C PRO A 98 0.18 -0.57 8.81
N GLY A 99 -0.73 -0.66 7.82
CA GLY A 99 -2.16 -0.47 8.05
C GLY A 99 -2.80 -1.57 8.89
N THR A 100 -2.45 -2.83 8.65
CA THR A 100 -2.95 -3.97 9.44
C THR A 100 -2.38 -4.02 10.85
N GLY A 101 -1.14 -3.55 11.05
CA GLY A 101 -0.51 -3.45 12.37
C GLY A 101 -1.25 -2.44 13.25
N VAL A 102 -1.59 -1.27 12.70
CA VAL A 102 -2.39 -0.26 13.42
C VAL A 102 -3.81 -0.78 13.69
N ALA A 103 -4.44 -1.47 12.75
CA ALA A 103 -5.75 -2.10 12.97
C ALA A 103 -5.69 -3.18 14.09
N ALA A 104 -4.65 -4.02 14.08
CA ALA A 104 -4.43 -5.05 15.09
C ALA A 104 -4.09 -4.47 16.48
N CYS A 105 -3.43 -3.31 16.54
CA CYS A 105 -3.28 -2.55 17.79
C CYS A 105 -4.64 -2.15 18.36
N GLY A 106 -5.56 -1.69 17.51
CA GLY A 106 -6.93 -1.34 17.88
C GLY A 106 -7.75 -2.54 18.37
N GLU A 107 -7.44 -3.75 17.92
CA GLU A 107 -8.02 -5.01 18.44
C GLU A 107 -7.44 -5.42 19.80
N GLY A 108 -6.40 -4.74 20.31
CA GLY A 108 -5.79 -5.02 21.60
C GLY A 108 -4.68 -6.08 21.58
N ARG A 109 -4.15 -6.45 20.41
CA ARG A 109 -3.05 -7.44 20.31
C ARG A 109 -1.73 -6.83 20.74
N ARG A 110 -1.15 -7.31 21.84
CA ARG A 110 0.13 -6.78 22.40
C ARG A 110 1.29 -6.83 21.40
N ASP A 111 1.35 -7.85 20.55
CA ASP A 111 2.40 -7.99 19.52
C ASP A 111 2.37 -6.82 18.51
N ALA A 112 1.17 -6.31 18.21
CA ALA A 112 1.00 -5.20 17.29
C ALA A 112 1.55 -3.89 17.87
N TRP A 113 1.43 -3.67 19.18
CA TRP A 113 1.88 -2.46 19.85
C TRP A 113 3.39 -2.28 19.74
N VAL A 114 4.15 -3.36 19.89
CA VAL A 114 5.62 -3.33 19.75
C VAL A 114 6.00 -3.00 18.31
N GLY A 115 5.31 -3.55 17.32
CA GLY A 115 5.60 -3.23 15.92
C GLY A 115 5.20 -1.83 15.50
N VAL A 116 4.07 -1.30 15.97
CA VAL A 116 3.71 0.11 15.72
C VAL A 116 4.71 1.04 16.40
N GLY A 117 5.15 0.74 17.62
CA GLY A 117 6.22 1.47 18.30
C GLY A 117 7.53 1.44 17.51
N GLY A 118 7.94 0.25 17.04
CA GLY A 118 9.13 0.08 16.20
C GLY A 118 9.04 0.81 14.86
N MET A 119 7.87 0.82 14.22
CA MET A 119 7.61 1.58 12.99
C MET A 119 7.73 3.08 13.22
N LEU A 120 7.14 3.62 14.29
CA LEU A 120 7.23 5.04 14.62
C LEU A 120 8.66 5.44 14.97
N PHE A 121 9.38 4.61 15.73
CA PHE A 121 10.77 4.82 16.05
C PHE A 121 11.66 4.79 14.79
N GLY A 122 11.47 3.79 13.92
CA GLY A 122 12.20 3.68 12.65
C GLY A 122 11.92 4.86 11.71
N ALA A 123 10.66 5.32 11.65
CA ALA A 123 10.30 6.52 10.89
C ALA A 123 10.98 7.78 11.48
N GLY A 124 10.99 7.94 12.80
CA GLY A 124 11.69 9.03 13.49
C GLY A 124 13.20 9.01 13.23
N LEU A 125 13.82 7.84 13.31
CA LEU A 125 15.25 7.65 13.02
C LEU A 125 15.55 7.97 11.55
N TYR A 126 14.70 7.53 10.63
CA TYR A 126 14.83 7.86 9.22
C TYR A 126 14.75 9.36 8.98
N VAL A 127 13.83 10.09 9.63
CA VAL A 127 13.72 11.55 9.52
C VAL A 127 14.99 12.24 10.05
N ALA A 128 15.55 11.77 11.16
CA ALA A 128 16.79 12.31 11.71
C ALA A 128 18.02 12.01 10.82
N ALA A 129 18.06 10.83 10.20
CA ALA A 129 19.14 10.41 9.29
C ALA A 129 18.96 10.92 7.85
N TYR A 130 17.75 11.41 7.50
CA TYR A 130 17.40 11.92 6.18
C TYR A 130 18.41 12.93 5.62
N PRO A 131 18.88 13.97 6.34
CA PRO A 131 19.86 14.93 5.80
C PRO A 131 21.18 14.28 5.39
N ILE A 132 21.56 13.16 6.01
CA ILE A 132 22.79 12.41 5.72
C ILE A 132 22.57 11.42 4.57
N LEU A 133 21.37 10.83 4.50
CA LEU A 133 20.99 9.85 3.49
C LEU A 133 20.68 10.48 2.13
N VAL A 134 20.07 11.67 2.08
CA VAL A 134 19.70 12.38 0.85
C VAL A 134 20.88 12.57 -0.13
N PRO A 135 22.07 13.06 0.26
CA PRO A 135 23.18 13.23 -0.68
C PRO A 135 23.65 11.89 -1.26
N VAL A 136 23.63 10.81 -0.46
CA VAL A 136 23.99 9.46 -0.92
C VAL A 136 22.92 8.90 -1.87
N ILE A 137 21.64 9.07 -1.55
CA ILE A 137 20.52 8.58 -2.36
C ILE A 137 20.44 9.33 -3.70
N ARG A 138 20.67 10.64 -3.70
CA ARG A 138 20.72 11.46 -4.93
C ARG A 138 21.87 11.08 -5.85
N HIS A 139 22.98 10.59 -5.31
CA HIS A 139 24.11 10.13 -6.11
C HIS A 139 23.79 8.89 -6.95
N PHE A 140 22.85 8.05 -6.49
CA PHE A 140 22.39 6.84 -7.19
C PHE A 140 21.29 7.09 -8.24
N GLY A 141 20.92 8.36 -8.50
CA GLY A 141 19.99 8.74 -9.57
C GLY A 141 18.70 9.36 -9.02
N ASP A 142 18.64 10.69 -9.06
CA ASP A 142 17.41 11.45 -8.90
C ASP A 142 16.76 11.57 -10.29
N TRP A 143 15.80 10.71 -10.59
CA TRP A 143 15.11 10.78 -11.88
C TRP A 143 14.05 11.90 -11.87
N GLY A 144 13.78 12.56 -10.74
CA GLY A 144 12.79 13.63 -10.63
C GLY A 144 11.35 13.11 -10.56
N THR A 145 10.35 13.97 -10.73
CA THR A 145 8.92 13.60 -10.75
C THR A 145 8.54 12.96 -12.08
N VAL A 146 9.06 11.76 -12.32
CA VAL A 146 8.78 11.03 -13.55
C VAL A 146 7.52 10.21 -13.35
N THR A 147 6.42 10.66 -13.93
CA THR A 147 5.24 9.83 -14.07
C THR A 147 5.34 9.02 -15.37
N LEU A 148 4.85 7.78 -15.41
CA LEU A 148 4.81 7.00 -16.67
C LEU A 148 4.16 7.77 -17.85
N PRO A 149 3.10 8.59 -17.63
CA PRO A 149 2.55 9.49 -18.66
C PRO A 149 3.54 10.51 -19.22
N ASP A 150 4.43 11.08 -18.39
CA ASP A 150 5.41 12.10 -18.82
C ASP A 150 6.53 11.51 -19.68
N VAL A 151 6.97 10.26 -19.40
CA VAL A 151 8.02 9.58 -20.19
C VAL A 151 7.52 9.10 -21.54
N THR A 152 6.23 8.73 -21.62
CA THR A 152 5.63 8.17 -22.85
C THR A 152 4.80 9.16 -23.65
N SER A 153 4.74 10.44 -23.25
CA SER A 153 3.97 11.49 -23.94
C SER A 153 2.51 11.07 -24.22
N THR A 154 1.94 10.20 -23.39
CA THR A 154 0.67 9.52 -23.64
C THR A 154 -0.30 9.81 -22.51
N SER A 155 -1.59 9.96 -22.86
CA SER A 155 -2.66 10.26 -21.92
C SER A 155 -2.65 9.30 -20.71
N PRO A 156 -2.72 9.81 -19.45
CA PRO A 156 -2.75 9.00 -18.23
C PRO A 156 -3.81 7.89 -18.23
N TRP A 157 -4.90 8.11 -18.95
CA TRP A 157 -5.99 7.15 -19.13
C TRP A 157 -5.57 5.86 -19.82
N VAL A 158 -4.59 5.88 -20.73
CA VAL A 158 -4.09 4.68 -21.42
C VAL A 158 -3.36 3.75 -20.45
N TRP A 159 -2.58 4.32 -19.52
CA TRP A 159 -1.90 3.56 -18.48
C TRP A 159 -2.88 2.99 -17.45
N ILE A 160 -3.91 3.74 -17.09
CA ILE A 160 -4.99 3.24 -16.22
C ILE A 160 -5.68 2.05 -16.87
N VAL A 161 -6.04 2.16 -18.16
CA VAL A 161 -6.66 1.06 -18.92
C VAL A 161 -5.68 -0.13 -19.09
N GLY A 162 -4.39 0.12 -19.31
CA GLY A 162 -3.36 -0.92 -19.39
C GLY A 162 -3.21 -1.70 -18.08
N VAL A 163 -3.15 -1.00 -16.94
CA VAL A 163 -3.16 -1.62 -15.61
C VAL A 163 -4.47 -2.35 -15.37
N PHE A 164 -5.61 -1.81 -15.83
CA PHE A 164 -6.92 -2.45 -15.72
C PHE A 164 -7.00 -3.77 -16.51
N ILE A 165 -6.41 -3.84 -17.70
CA ILE A 165 -6.35 -5.06 -18.52
C ILE A 165 -5.37 -6.08 -17.92
N LEU A 166 -4.19 -5.62 -17.47
CA LEU A 166 -3.23 -6.46 -16.74
C LEU A 166 -3.87 -7.05 -15.48
N PHE A 167 -4.70 -6.26 -14.82
CA PHE A 167 -5.43 -6.68 -13.64
C PHE A 167 -6.49 -7.73 -13.93
N ILE A 168 -7.36 -7.48 -14.90
CA ILE A 168 -8.43 -8.43 -15.26
C ILE A 168 -7.81 -9.75 -15.70
N SER A 169 -6.71 -9.70 -16.46
CA SER A 169 -5.98 -10.89 -16.86
C SER A 169 -5.34 -11.62 -15.67
N LEU A 170 -4.72 -10.90 -14.72
CA LEU A 170 -4.15 -11.50 -13.51
C LEU A 170 -5.23 -12.09 -12.59
N ALA A 171 -6.35 -11.37 -12.40
CA ALA A 171 -7.49 -11.83 -11.62
C ALA A 171 -8.11 -13.09 -12.23
N TRP A 172 -8.26 -13.13 -13.56
CA TRP A 172 -8.79 -14.29 -14.28
C TRP A 172 -7.84 -15.49 -14.25
N VAL A 173 -6.52 -15.25 -14.31
CA VAL A 173 -5.49 -16.30 -14.14
C VAL A 173 -5.50 -16.83 -12.71
N LEU A 174 -5.59 -15.96 -11.71
CA LEU A 174 -5.68 -16.32 -10.29
C LEU A 174 -6.97 -17.09 -10.01
N GLU A 175 -8.12 -16.67 -10.54
CA GLU A 175 -9.37 -17.42 -10.43
C GLU A 175 -9.30 -18.78 -11.13
N ARG A 176 -8.63 -18.89 -12.28
CA ARG A 176 -8.37 -20.19 -12.92
C ARG A 176 -7.50 -21.10 -12.07
N HIS A 177 -6.52 -20.55 -11.37
CA HIS A 177 -5.63 -21.30 -10.49
C HIS A 177 -6.32 -21.72 -9.19
N ASP A 178 -7.12 -20.82 -8.63
CA ASP A 178 -7.96 -21.04 -7.44
C ASP A 178 -9.05 -22.08 -7.74
N ARG A 179 -9.67 -22.05 -8.92
CA ARG A 179 -10.67 -23.06 -9.34
C ARG A 179 -10.07 -24.45 -9.58
N LYS A 180 -8.76 -24.55 -9.84
CA LYS A 180 -8.04 -25.83 -9.96
C LYS A 180 -7.60 -26.40 -8.60
N ASN A 181 -7.35 -25.54 -7.61
CA ASN A 181 -6.78 -25.93 -6.30
C ASN A 181 -7.76 -25.73 -5.12
N GLY A 182 -8.93 -25.13 -5.35
CA GLY A 182 -9.88 -24.65 -4.33
C GLY A 182 -10.79 -25.71 -3.70
N GLY A 183 -10.35 -26.95 -3.61
CA GLY A 183 -11.10 -28.04 -2.97
C GLY A 183 -10.83 -28.24 -1.47
N GLU A 184 -9.69 -27.76 -0.94
CA GLU A 184 -9.20 -28.32 0.34
C GLU A 184 -9.16 -27.40 1.57
N TRP A 185 -9.32 -26.08 1.47
CA TRP A 185 -9.04 -25.20 2.63
C TRP A 185 -10.19 -24.31 3.15
N HIS A 186 -11.40 -24.36 2.57
CA HIS A 186 -12.57 -23.64 3.11
C HIS A 186 -13.14 -24.23 4.43
N ARG A 187 -12.40 -25.12 5.12
CA ARG A 187 -12.90 -25.92 6.26
C ARG A 187 -12.06 -25.81 7.55
N ILE A 188 -11.17 -24.82 7.67
CA ILE A 188 -10.38 -24.58 8.90
C ILE A 188 -10.48 -23.13 9.35
#